data_AF-A0A4Q7YZX8-F1
#
_entry.id   AF-A0A4Q7YZX8-F1
#
_cell.length_a   1.000
_cell.length_b   1.000
_cell.length_c   1.000
_cell.angle_alpha   90.00
_cell.angle_beta   90.00
_cell.angle_gamma   90.00
#
_symmetry.space_group_name_H-M   'P 1'
#
loop_
_entity.id
_entity.type
_entity.pdbx_description
1 polymer ?
#
loop_
_entity_poly.entity_id
_entity_poly.type
_entity_poly.pdbx_seq_one_letter_code
_entity_poly.pdbx_strand_id
1 'polypeptide(L)'
;MSTLNHALFTSLLCLGSLPLGGQISMPSVQEDGTRAGLVKAVGESIRFRSIRMPRRLTDSVGGRVTGSPAAQKAIKWAVNQMKMAGLTNVHKEPWALFRGWTRGTATAEMVEPLQRKLYIDSLGWVGSTPADGVDAQVVAVNLV
;
A
#
# COMPACT_ATOMS: atom_id res chain seq x y z
N MET A 1 30.49 -79.23 3.52
CA MET A 1 29.71 -80.25 2.78
C MET A 1 28.23 -79.98 3.05
N SER A 2 27.46 -79.74 1.99
CA SER A 2 26.00 -79.87 1.89
C SER A 2 25.06 -78.96 2.72
N THR A 3 24.56 -77.93 2.03
CA THR A 3 23.14 -77.60 1.77
C THR A 3 22.07 -77.55 2.89
N LEU A 4 21.37 -76.40 2.87
CA LEU A 4 19.93 -76.17 3.02
C LEU A 4 19.30 -76.28 4.42
N ASN A 5 18.74 -75.16 4.91
CA ASN A 5 17.53 -75.19 5.73
C ASN A 5 16.76 -73.86 5.73
N HIS A 6 15.51 -73.94 5.25
CA HIS A 6 14.27 -73.36 5.80
C HIS A 6 14.28 -71.87 6.22
N ALA A 7 13.62 -70.99 5.47
CA ALA A 7 12.18 -70.66 5.54
C ALA A 7 11.92 -69.41 6.41
N LEU A 8 11.28 -68.42 5.77
CA LEU A 8 10.33 -67.43 6.32
C LEU A 8 10.55 -67.01 7.78
N PHE A 9 11.00 -65.78 8.05
CA PHE A 9 10.51 -65.01 9.20
C PHE A 9 10.84 -63.51 9.06
N THR A 10 9.78 -62.69 9.19
CA THR A 10 9.76 -61.32 9.72
C THR A 10 10.34 -60.14 8.92
N SER A 11 9.43 -59.26 8.51
CA SER A 11 9.65 -57.82 8.33
C SER A 11 10.27 -57.21 9.59
N LEU A 12 11.41 -56.53 9.42
CA LEU A 12 11.98 -55.65 10.44
C LEU A 12 12.25 -54.27 9.81
N LEU A 13 11.46 -53.30 10.28
CA LEU A 13 11.72 -51.85 10.32
C LEU A 13 13.07 -51.39 9.76
N CYS A 14 13.07 -50.83 8.54
CA CYS A 14 14.07 -49.82 8.16
C CYS A 14 13.52 -48.43 8.51
N LEU A 15 13.59 -48.08 9.80
CA LEU A 15 13.63 -46.69 10.26
C LEU A 15 15.05 -46.15 9.93
N GLY A 16 15.28 -45.83 8.66
CA GLY A 16 16.50 -45.18 8.18
C GLY A 16 16.30 -43.67 8.07
N SER A 17 16.75 -42.95 9.10
CA SER A 17 17.26 -41.57 9.06
C SER A 17 16.57 -40.57 8.11
N LEU A 18 15.62 -39.78 8.64
CA LEU A 18 15.33 -38.46 8.08
C LEU A 18 16.60 -37.59 8.18
N PRO A 19 17.05 -36.94 7.11
CA PRO A 19 18.01 -35.85 7.26
C PRO A 19 17.25 -34.64 7.80
N LEU A 20 17.21 -34.49 9.13
CA LEU A 20 17.01 -33.19 9.77
C LEU A 20 18.28 -32.37 9.49
N GLY A 21 18.31 -31.68 8.36
CA GLY A 21 19.51 -30.93 7.95
C GLY A 21 19.47 -30.38 6.54
N GLY A 22 18.29 -30.10 6.00
CA GLY A 22 18.17 -29.24 4.82
C GLY A 22 18.33 -27.79 5.24
N GLN A 23 19.57 -27.34 5.43
CA GLN A 23 19.85 -25.91 5.52
C GLN A 23 19.44 -25.33 4.16
N ILE A 24 18.31 -24.61 4.12
CA ILE A 24 17.96 -23.80 2.96
C ILE A 24 19.00 -22.69 2.92
N SER A 25 20.12 -22.95 2.26
CA SER A 25 21.05 -21.91 1.87
C SER A 25 20.29 -21.08 0.84
N MET A 26 19.75 -19.95 1.27
CA MET A 26 19.35 -18.94 0.30
C MET A 26 20.63 -18.57 -0.46
N PRO A 27 20.67 -18.71 -1.79
CA PRO A 27 21.83 -18.24 -2.54
C PRO A 27 22.02 -16.77 -2.20
N SER A 28 23.22 -16.42 -1.74
CA SER A 28 23.56 -15.02 -1.52
C SER A 28 23.41 -14.30 -2.87
N VAL A 29 22.92 -13.06 -2.85
CA VAL A 29 22.57 -12.22 -4.02
C VAL A 29 23.73 -12.05 -5.03
N GLN A 30 24.90 -12.59 -4.75
CA GLN A 30 26.15 -12.40 -5.46
C GLN A 30 26.41 -13.41 -6.59
N GLU A 31 25.80 -14.61 -6.64
CA GLU A 31 26.23 -15.65 -7.60
C GLU A 31 25.30 -15.90 -8.82
N ASP A 32 24.03 -15.49 -8.79
CA ASP A 32 23.04 -15.94 -9.81
C ASP A 32 22.97 -15.07 -11.09
N GLY A 33 23.92 -14.15 -11.33
CA GLY A 33 23.85 -13.20 -12.45
C GLY A 33 22.72 -12.15 -12.35
N THR A 34 21.82 -12.30 -11.37
CA THR A 34 20.70 -11.39 -11.04
C THR A 34 21.16 -9.96 -10.75
N ARG A 35 22.39 -9.78 -10.25
CA ARG A 35 22.96 -8.46 -9.98
C ARG A 35 23.00 -7.57 -11.21
N ALA A 36 23.33 -8.10 -12.39
CA ALA A 36 23.36 -7.32 -13.62
C ALA A 36 21.95 -6.87 -14.04
N GLY A 37 20.95 -7.76 -13.90
CA GLY A 37 19.54 -7.44 -14.13
C GLY A 37 19.00 -6.39 -13.16
N LEU A 38 19.33 -6.51 -11.87
CA LEU A 38 18.97 -5.53 -10.84
C LEU A 38 19.64 -4.17 -11.09
N VAL A 39 20.94 -4.14 -11.41
CA VAL A 39 21.65 -2.90 -11.72
C VAL A 39 21.07 -2.23 -12.96
N LYS A 40 20.69 -3.00 -13.99
CA LYS A 40 20.01 -2.47 -15.17
C LYS A 40 18.63 -1.91 -14.82
N ALA A 41 17.83 -2.64 -14.04
CA ALA A 41 16.49 -2.21 -13.62
C ALA A 41 16.56 -0.95 -12.74
N VAL A 42 17.52 -0.87 -11.82
CA VAL A 42 17.79 0.32 -11.01
C VAL A 42 18.29 1.49 -11.87
N GLY A 43 19.18 1.23 -12.83
CA GLY A 43 19.64 2.24 -13.78
C GLY A 43 18.53 2.79 -14.68
N GLU A 44 17.56 1.95 -15.07
CA GLU A 44 16.37 2.38 -15.82
C GLU A 44 15.35 3.12 -14.93
N SER A 45 15.20 2.71 -13.67
CA SER A 45 14.28 3.36 -12.73
C SER A 45 14.73 4.77 -12.37
N ILE A 46 16.04 5.00 -12.21
CA ILE A 46 16.63 6.30 -11.95
C ILE A 46 16.56 7.21 -13.19
N ARG A 47 16.70 6.64 -14.40
CA ARG A 47 17.01 7.44 -15.58
C ARG A 47 15.93 8.37 -16.07
N PHE A 48 14.62 8.11 -15.91
CA PHE A 48 13.68 9.05 -16.56
C PHE A 48 12.22 9.04 -16.07
N ARG A 49 11.68 7.92 -15.58
CA ARG A 49 10.22 7.79 -15.44
C ARG A 49 9.72 7.94 -14.00
N SER A 50 10.50 7.55 -13.00
CA SER A 50 10.08 7.53 -11.59
C SER A 50 9.78 8.91 -11.01
N ILE A 51 10.60 9.94 -11.28
CA ILE A 51 10.42 11.30 -10.72
C ILE A 51 9.37 12.15 -11.46
N ARG A 52 9.20 11.93 -12.77
CA ARG A 52 8.24 12.72 -13.57
C ARG A 52 6.78 12.33 -13.33
N MET A 53 6.54 11.10 -12.93
CA MET A 53 5.20 10.57 -12.69
C MET A 53 4.55 11.22 -11.45
N PRO A 54 5.21 11.27 -10.28
CA PRO A 54 4.73 12.02 -9.12
C PRO A 54 4.51 13.49 -9.43
N ARG A 55 5.44 14.15 -10.15
CA ARG A 55 5.34 15.58 -10.47
C ARG A 55 4.06 15.93 -11.24
N ARG A 56 3.70 15.15 -12.27
CA ARG A 56 2.45 15.38 -13.00
C ARG A 56 1.22 15.18 -12.11
N LEU A 57 1.26 14.21 -11.20
CA LEU A 57 0.18 13.98 -10.25
C LEU A 57 0.08 15.15 -9.26
N THR A 58 1.18 15.58 -8.64
CA THR A 58 1.16 16.64 -7.63
C THR A 58 0.82 18.00 -8.25
N ASP A 59 1.48 18.36 -9.34
CA ASP A 59 1.42 19.72 -9.89
C ASP A 59 0.18 19.94 -10.76
N SER A 60 -0.32 18.91 -11.45
CA SER A 60 -1.42 19.05 -12.43
C SER A 60 -2.76 18.45 -11.98
N VAL A 61 -2.74 17.51 -11.02
CA VAL A 61 -3.98 16.87 -10.52
C VAL A 61 -4.34 17.37 -9.12
N GLY A 62 -3.36 17.61 -8.24
CA GLY A 62 -3.61 18.12 -6.88
C GLY A 62 -4.17 17.07 -5.92
N GLY A 63 -4.93 17.50 -4.91
CA GLY A 63 -5.52 16.61 -3.89
C GLY A 63 -6.52 15.62 -4.47
N ARG A 64 -6.32 14.31 -4.24
CA ARG A 64 -7.08 13.22 -4.87
C ARG A 64 -7.86 12.40 -3.85
N VAL A 65 -8.74 13.06 -3.10
CA VAL A 65 -9.66 12.36 -2.18
C VAL A 65 -10.48 11.33 -2.98
N THR A 66 -10.67 10.13 -2.42
CA THR A 66 -11.40 9.06 -3.09
C THR A 66 -12.82 9.50 -3.48
N GLY A 67 -13.22 9.21 -4.72
CA GLY A 67 -14.49 9.65 -5.28
C GLY A 67 -14.51 11.09 -5.81
N SER A 68 -13.47 11.90 -5.57
CA SER A 68 -13.40 13.27 -6.10
C SER A 68 -13.14 13.33 -7.62
N PRO A 69 -13.48 14.46 -8.28
CA PRO A 69 -13.14 14.67 -9.69
C PRO A 69 -11.63 14.57 -9.97
N ALA A 70 -10.80 15.02 -9.04
CA ALA A 70 -9.34 14.93 -9.15
C ALA A 70 -8.85 13.48 -9.10
N ALA A 71 -9.43 12.63 -8.24
CA ALA A 71 -9.13 11.20 -8.22
C ALA A 71 -9.48 10.54 -9.56
N GLN A 72 -10.64 10.88 -10.16
CA GLN A 72 -11.02 10.37 -11.48
C GLN A 72 -10.05 10.79 -12.58
N LYS A 73 -9.56 12.05 -12.55
CA LYS A 73 -8.53 12.54 -13.48
C LYS A 73 -7.22 11.74 -13.34
N ALA A 74 -6.79 11.46 -12.11
CA ALA A 74 -5.60 10.65 -11.87
C ALA A 74 -5.76 9.20 -12.32
N ILE A 75 -6.92 8.58 -12.10
CA ILE A 75 -7.20 7.21 -12.57
C ILE A 75 -7.09 7.15 -14.10
N LYS A 76 -7.73 8.09 -14.81
CA LYS A 76 -7.65 8.17 -16.28
C LYS A 76 -6.20 8.35 -16.76
N TRP A 77 -5.46 9.24 -16.10
CA TRP A 77 -4.05 9.45 -16.40
C TRP A 77 -3.22 8.18 -16.18
N ALA A 78 -3.38 7.51 -15.03
CA ALA A 78 -2.63 6.31 -14.69
C ALA A 78 -2.87 5.18 -15.69
N VAL A 79 -4.12 4.96 -16.09
CA VAL A 79 -4.49 3.98 -17.14
C VAL A 79 -3.78 4.27 -18.45
N ASN A 80 -3.75 5.54 -18.89
CA ASN A 80 -3.04 5.92 -20.11
C ASN A 80 -1.53 5.70 -19.97
N GLN A 81 -0.93 6.07 -18.84
CA GLN A 81 0.51 5.88 -18.63
C GLN A 81 0.90 4.40 -18.62
N MET A 82 0.06 3.54 -18.04
CA MET A 82 0.25 2.08 -18.05
C MET A 82 0.17 1.51 -19.47
N LYS A 83 -0.82 1.93 -20.25
CA LYS A 83 -0.94 1.53 -21.67
C LYS A 83 0.26 2.00 -22.50
N MET A 84 0.69 3.26 -22.32
CA MET A 84 1.88 3.82 -22.97
C MET A 84 3.19 3.13 -22.53
N ALA A 85 3.19 2.44 -21.40
CA ALA A 85 4.33 1.64 -20.96
C ALA A 85 4.34 0.21 -21.57
N GLY A 86 3.35 -0.15 -22.39
CA GLY A 86 3.28 -1.45 -23.05
C GLY A 86 2.62 -2.55 -22.21
N LEU A 87 1.94 -2.22 -21.11
CA LEU A 87 1.19 -3.19 -20.30
C LEU A 87 -0.05 -3.69 -21.07
N THR A 88 -0.26 -5.00 -21.08
CA THR A 88 -1.30 -5.66 -21.90
C THR A 88 -2.66 -5.79 -21.21
N ASN A 89 -2.70 -5.93 -19.87
CA ASN A 89 -3.93 -6.11 -19.10
C ASN A 89 -4.29 -4.89 -18.23
N VAL A 90 -4.48 -3.72 -18.86
CA VAL A 90 -4.80 -2.48 -18.13
C VAL A 90 -6.30 -2.21 -18.12
N HIS A 91 -6.92 -2.34 -16.95
CA HIS A 91 -8.33 -2.04 -16.72
C HIS A 91 -8.55 -1.33 -15.37
N LYS A 92 -9.77 -0.87 -15.13
CA LYS A 92 -10.19 -0.27 -13.86
C LYS A 92 -11.07 -1.25 -13.14
N GLU A 93 -10.89 -1.38 -11.83
CA GLU A 93 -11.75 -2.18 -10.97
C GLU A 93 -12.71 -1.26 -10.21
N PRO A 94 -14.01 -1.26 -10.56
CA PRO A 94 -14.99 -0.43 -9.87
C PRO A 94 -15.34 -1.03 -8.51
N TRP A 95 -15.53 -0.16 -7.52
CA TRP A 95 -16.03 -0.51 -6.20
C TRP A 95 -16.88 0.64 -5.66
N ALA A 96 -17.81 0.31 -4.78
CA ALA A 96 -18.75 1.29 -4.21
C ALA A 96 -18.16 1.91 -2.93
N LEU A 97 -18.12 3.24 -2.89
CA LEU A 97 -17.81 3.97 -1.67
C LEU A 97 -19.12 4.38 -1.00
N PHE A 98 -19.29 4.06 0.28
CA PHE A 98 -20.54 4.32 1.01
C PHE A 98 -20.93 5.82 1.02
N ARG A 99 -19.95 6.72 1.11
CA ARG A 99 -20.13 8.16 0.93
C ARG A 99 -18.85 8.82 0.43
N GLY A 100 -19.01 9.70 -0.54
CA GLY A 100 -17.96 10.64 -0.91
C GLY A 100 -17.72 11.65 0.21
N TRP A 101 -16.55 12.29 0.19
CA TRP A 101 -16.27 13.41 1.08
C TRP A 101 -15.49 14.47 0.33
N THR A 102 -15.78 15.73 0.62
CA THR A 102 -15.04 16.89 0.12
C THR A 102 -14.93 17.88 1.25
N ARG A 103 -13.71 18.39 1.45
CA ARG A 103 -13.45 19.39 2.47
C ARG A 103 -14.16 20.69 2.08
N GLY A 104 -15.01 21.19 2.97
CA GLY A 104 -15.61 22.52 2.88
C GLY A 104 -14.78 23.57 3.61
N THR A 105 -15.41 24.68 3.97
CA THR A 105 -14.82 25.68 4.87
C THR A 105 -14.94 25.24 6.32
N ALA A 106 -13.92 25.51 7.12
CA ALA A 106 -13.94 25.34 8.57
C ALA A 106 -13.39 26.61 9.21
N THR A 107 -14.14 27.16 10.16
CA THR A 107 -13.77 28.36 10.92
C THR A 107 -14.10 28.13 12.37
N ALA A 108 -13.22 28.54 13.27
CA ALA A 108 -13.48 28.54 14.70
C ALA A 108 -12.83 29.75 15.35
N GLU A 109 -13.44 30.19 16.44
CA GLU A 109 -12.99 31.32 17.24
C GLU A 109 -13.20 30.98 18.72
N MET A 110 -12.19 31.24 19.53
CA MET A 110 -12.31 31.26 20.97
C MET A 110 -12.94 32.58 21.35
N VAL A 111 -14.10 32.54 22.01
CA VAL A 111 -14.83 33.75 22.46
C VAL A 111 -14.32 34.20 23.83
N GLU A 112 -14.11 33.25 24.74
CA GLU A 112 -13.62 33.47 26.11
C GLU A 112 -12.49 32.48 26.45
N PRO A 113 -11.53 32.86 27.33
CA PRO A 113 -11.43 34.13 28.05
C PRO A 113 -10.85 35.28 27.19
N LEU A 114 -10.34 34.98 26.00
CA LEU A 114 -9.78 35.97 25.09
C LEU A 114 -10.20 35.67 23.66
N GLN A 115 -10.74 36.68 22.99
CA GLN A 115 -11.20 36.55 21.62
C GLN A 115 -10.04 36.26 20.66
N ARG A 116 -10.01 35.06 20.06
CA ARG A 116 -8.96 34.61 19.14
C ARG A 116 -9.47 33.66 18.07
N LYS A 117 -9.14 33.95 16.80
CA LYS A 117 -9.36 33.01 15.69
C LYS A 117 -8.46 31.79 15.84
N LEU A 118 -9.02 30.61 15.60
CA LEU A 118 -8.33 29.34 15.65
C LEU A 118 -8.05 28.85 14.23
N TYR A 119 -6.83 28.40 13.99
CA TYR A 119 -6.49 27.68 12.77
C TYR A 119 -6.93 26.23 12.93
N ILE A 120 -8.07 25.91 12.32
CA ILE A 120 -8.68 24.58 12.39
C ILE A 120 -8.84 23.98 11.00
N ASP A 121 -9.02 22.67 10.98
CA ASP A 121 -9.43 21.96 9.78
C ASP A 121 -10.48 20.89 10.15
N SER A 122 -11.36 20.57 9.21
CA SER A 122 -12.34 19.49 9.39
C SER A 122 -11.61 18.14 9.44
N LEU A 123 -12.05 17.24 10.30
CA LEU A 123 -11.66 15.84 10.13
C LEU A 123 -12.31 15.27 8.85
N GLY A 124 -11.68 14.27 8.25
CA GLY A 124 -12.26 13.59 7.08
C GLY A 124 -13.56 12.88 7.46
N TRP A 125 -14.57 12.93 6.57
CA TRP A 125 -15.82 12.21 6.71
C TRP A 125 -16.68 12.57 7.95
N VAL A 126 -16.44 13.71 8.62
CA VAL A 126 -17.40 14.29 9.57
C VAL A 126 -18.39 15.21 8.86
N GLY A 127 -19.60 15.29 9.42
CA GLY A 127 -20.65 16.19 8.94
C GLY A 127 -20.36 17.65 9.27
N SER A 128 -21.02 18.55 8.54
CA SER A 128 -20.98 19.99 8.82
C SER A 128 -21.76 20.32 10.09
N THR A 129 -21.40 21.44 10.73
CA THR A 129 -22.21 22.09 11.76
C THR A 129 -23.54 22.59 11.18
N PRO A 130 -24.56 22.86 12.02
CA PRO A 130 -25.74 23.63 11.61
C PRO A 130 -25.37 24.95 10.92
N ALA A 131 -26.29 25.47 10.11
CA ALA A 131 -26.07 26.67 9.30
C ALA A 131 -25.68 27.90 10.14
N ASP A 132 -26.26 28.03 11.33
CA ASP A 132 -26.02 29.16 12.25
C ASP A 132 -24.77 28.99 13.11
N GLY A 133 -24.02 27.89 12.94
CA GLY A 133 -22.84 27.58 13.76
C GLY A 133 -23.19 26.89 15.09
N VAL A 134 -22.18 26.73 15.94
CA VAL A 134 -22.31 26.12 17.28
C VAL A 134 -21.36 26.84 18.23
N ASP A 135 -21.90 27.34 19.34
CA ASP A 135 -21.13 27.80 20.49
C ASP A 135 -21.20 26.74 21.60
N ALA A 136 -20.05 26.33 22.13
CA ALA A 136 -19.97 25.29 23.13
C ALA A 136 -18.78 25.49 24.08
N GLN A 137 -18.92 25.01 25.32
CA GLN A 137 -17.80 24.88 26.24
C GLN A 137 -16.87 23.76 25.78
N VAL A 138 -15.56 24.03 25.81
CA VAL A 138 -14.54 23.05 25.47
C VAL A 138 -13.96 22.43 26.74
N VAL A 139 -13.76 21.12 26.73
CA VAL A 139 -13.10 20.39 27.82
C VAL A 139 -11.80 19.80 27.29
N ALA A 140 -10.70 20.09 27.98
CA ALA A 140 -9.41 19.52 27.64
C ALA A 140 -9.42 18.01 27.91
N VAL A 141 -9.23 17.22 26.86
CA VAL A 141 -9.06 15.76 26.97
C VAL A 141 -7.62 15.44 26.59
N ASN A 142 -6.94 14.71 27.45
CA ASN A 142 -5.59 14.22 27.16
C ASN A 142 -5.70 12.93 26.35
N LEU A 143 -5.19 12.95 25.11
CA LEU A 143 -5.09 11.78 24.25
C LEU A 143 -3.65 11.29 24.30
N VAL A 144 -3.31 10.53 25.34
CA VAL A 144 -2.03 9.81 25.47
C VAL A 144 -2.34 8.33 25.62
#